data_AF-M4BY30-F1
#
_entry.id   AF-M4BY30-F1
#
_cell.length_a   1.000
_cell.length_b   1.000
_cell.length_c   1.000
_cell.angle_alpha   90.00
_cell.angle_beta   90.00
_cell.angle_gamma   90.00
#
_symmetry.space_group_name_H-M   'P 1'
#
loop_
_entity.id
_entity.type
_entity.pdbx_description
1 polymer ?
#
loop_
_entity_poly.entity_id
_entity_poly.type
_entity_poly.pdbx_seq_one_letter_code
_entity_poly.pdbx_strand_id
1 'polypeptide(L)'
;MLRRRGLLPTLLCLIATADAYYTNNWRMKPVTVIQARIQGTDTVFRPEVNLWLSKYGDTVEAAYMNNLDTSNTASVEGALMYVQAEGINVNEQSVKCERKNNMQTVVFYEITIVQPTRCLDYYQNLRPTEATVNQG
;
A
#
# COMPACT_ATOMS: atom_id res chain seq x y z
N MET A 1 -27.23 72.99 21.51
CA MET A 1 -28.30 72.36 22.30
C MET A 1 -28.08 70.86 22.33
N LEU A 2 -28.03 70.30 23.54
CA LEU A 2 -27.78 68.91 23.87
C LEU A 2 -29.10 68.11 23.77
N ARG A 3 -29.12 66.93 23.13
CA ARG A 3 -29.83 65.78 23.72
C ARG A 3 -29.32 64.44 23.19
N ARG A 4 -29.16 63.54 24.15
CA ARG A 4 -28.51 62.23 24.17
C ARG A 4 -29.61 61.17 24.38
N ARG A 5 -29.33 59.91 24.01
CA ARG A 5 -29.94 58.61 24.42
C ARG A 5 -31.01 58.04 23.46
N GLY A 6 -31.05 56.75 23.09
CA GLY A 6 -30.27 55.53 23.47
C GLY A 6 -30.04 54.60 22.25
N LEU A 7 -29.03 53.70 22.21
CA LEU A 7 -28.97 52.34 22.82
C LEU A 7 -30.29 51.57 22.60
N LEU A 8 -30.42 50.43 21.89
CA LEU A 8 -29.60 49.20 21.80
C LEU A 8 -30.05 48.36 20.54
N PRO A 9 -29.60 47.11 20.24
CA PRO A 9 -28.80 46.78 19.06
C PRO A 9 -29.36 45.63 18.17
N THR A 10 -28.61 45.34 17.12
CA THR A 10 -28.52 44.12 16.29
C THR A 10 -28.91 42.79 16.95
N LEU A 11 -29.61 41.89 16.23
CA LEU A 11 -29.14 40.51 15.92
C LEU A 11 -30.17 39.76 15.04
N LEU A 12 -29.92 39.71 13.72
CA LEU A 12 -30.56 38.74 12.83
C LEU A 12 -29.74 37.44 12.95
N CYS A 13 -30.18 36.51 13.79
CA CYS A 13 -29.55 35.19 13.89
C CYS A 13 -30.16 34.28 12.81
N LEU A 14 -29.50 34.19 11.64
CA LEU A 14 -29.67 33.03 10.77
C LEU A 14 -29.07 31.84 11.52
N ILE A 15 -29.91 30.94 12.01
CA ILE A 15 -29.47 29.61 12.39
C ILE A 15 -29.29 28.83 11.07
N ALA A 16 -28.12 28.97 10.47
CA ALA A 16 -27.61 27.89 9.64
C ALA A 16 -27.25 26.76 10.61
N THR A 17 -28.09 25.74 10.68
CA THR A 17 -27.66 24.45 11.23
C THR A 17 -26.56 23.97 10.31
N ALA A 18 -25.31 24.28 10.66
CA ALA A 18 -24.15 23.58 10.13
C ALA A 18 -24.35 22.13 10.53
N ASP A 19 -24.85 21.33 9.59
CA ASP A 19 -24.79 19.89 9.68
C ASP A 19 -23.31 19.58 9.89
N ALA A 20 -22.95 19.19 11.12
CA ALA A 20 -21.59 18.87 11.47
C ALA A 20 -21.25 17.60 10.70
N TYR A 21 -20.79 17.79 9.46
CA TYR A 21 -20.29 16.74 8.61
C TYR A 21 -19.26 16.00 9.44
N TYR A 22 -19.55 14.73 9.72
CA TYR A 22 -18.72 13.85 10.51
C TYR A 22 -17.36 13.73 9.81
N THR A 23 -16.43 14.65 10.07
CA THR A 23 -15.02 14.47 9.75
C THR A 23 -14.47 13.51 10.79
N ASN A 24 -14.93 12.26 10.75
CA ASN A 24 -14.17 11.17 11.31
C ASN A 24 -12.84 11.19 10.57
N ASN A 25 -11.80 11.76 11.18
CA ASN A 25 -10.41 11.65 10.78
C ASN A 25 -9.92 10.20 10.95
N TRP A 26 -10.75 9.24 10.54
CA TRP A 26 -10.43 7.83 10.49
C TRP A 26 -9.35 7.66 9.43
N ARG A 27 -8.19 7.19 9.88
CA ARG A 27 -7.11 6.75 9.02
C ARG A 27 -6.84 5.30 9.38
N MET A 28 -6.64 4.45 8.37
CA MET A 28 -6.12 3.12 8.60
C MET A 28 -4.78 3.25 9.33
N LYS A 29 -4.64 2.52 10.44
CA LYS A 29 -3.36 2.39 11.12
C LYS A 29 -2.37 1.75 10.14
N PRO A 30 -1.12 2.24 10.05
CA PRO A 30 -0.09 1.58 9.27
C PRO A 30 -0.02 0.10 9.65
N VAL A 31 -0.01 -0.77 8.64
CA VAL A 31 0.10 -2.21 8.84
C VAL A 31 1.46 -2.65 8.33
N THR A 32 2.31 -3.14 9.23
CA THR A 32 3.56 -3.79 8.83
C THR A 32 3.27 -5.23 8.45
N VAL A 33 3.71 -5.62 7.26
CA VAL A 33 3.65 -7.00 6.76
C VAL A 33 5.05 -7.47 6.41
N ILE A 34 5.29 -8.76 6.66
CA ILE A 34 6.50 -9.43 6.21
C ILE A 34 6.15 -10.21 4.95
N GLN A 35 6.84 -9.90 3.87
CA GLN A 35 6.77 -10.64 2.62
C GLN A 35 8.09 -11.33 2.34
N ALA A 36 8.05 -12.36 1.51
CA ALA A 36 9.23 -13.07 1.06
C ALA A 36 9.29 -13.06 -0.46
N ARG A 37 10.51 -12.94 -0.98
CA ARG A 37 10.81 -13.07 -2.39
C ARG A 37 11.81 -14.18 -2.63
N ILE A 38 11.51 -15.03 -3.62
CA ILE A 38 12.43 -16.07 -4.07
C ILE A 38 13.15 -15.56 -5.32
N GLN A 39 14.48 -15.61 -5.32
CA GLN A 39 15.29 -15.15 -6.45
C GLN A 39 16.53 -16.03 -6.67
N GLY A 40 17.01 -16.02 -7.92
CA GLY A 40 18.24 -16.73 -8.32
C GLY A 40 19.53 -15.91 -8.16
N THR A 41 19.42 -14.66 -7.73
CA THR A 41 20.56 -13.75 -7.51
C THR A 41 20.41 -13.07 -6.17
N ASP A 42 21.51 -12.71 -5.53
CA ASP A 42 21.49 -11.97 -4.27
C ASP A 42 21.06 -10.50 -4.44
N THR A 43 20.53 -9.93 -3.37
CA THR A 43 20.29 -8.48 -3.29
C THR A 43 21.60 -7.73 -3.16
N VAL A 44 21.60 -6.49 -3.64
CA VAL A 44 22.77 -5.60 -3.54
C VAL A 44 22.43 -4.46 -2.60
N PHE A 45 23.27 -4.26 -1.58
CA PHE A 45 23.15 -3.12 -0.70
C PHE A 45 23.48 -1.83 -1.47
N ARG A 46 22.55 -0.87 -1.44
CA ARG A 46 22.69 0.44 -2.08
C ARG A 46 22.85 1.50 -0.98
N PRO A 47 24.06 2.05 -0.77
CA PRO A 47 24.31 3.00 0.31
C PRO A 47 23.57 4.33 0.10
N GLU A 48 23.18 4.65 -1.13
CA GLU A 48 22.47 5.90 -1.48
C GLU A 48 21.09 5.98 -0.82
N VAL A 49 20.43 4.83 -0.67
CA VAL A 49 19.10 4.71 -0.06
C VAL A 49 19.09 3.87 1.22
N ASN A 50 20.24 3.32 1.61
CA ASN A 50 20.39 2.44 2.77
C ASN A 50 19.44 1.22 2.72
N LEU A 51 19.28 0.63 1.53
CA LEU A 51 18.38 -0.51 1.29
C LEU A 51 19.07 -1.63 0.51
N TRP A 52 18.61 -2.85 0.73
CA TRP A 52 18.95 -4.00 -0.10
C TRP A 52 18.02 -4.04 -1.31
N LEU A 53 18.54 -3.73 -2.49
CA LEU A 53 17.77 -3.65 -3.73
C LEU A 53 18.06 -4.81 -4.68
N SER A 54 17.26 -4.92 -5.74
CA SER A 54 17.49 -5.89 -6.79
C SER A 54 18.82 -5.61 -7.48
N LYS A 55 19.50 -6.67 -7.93
CA LYS A 55 20.64 -6.55 -8.83
C LYS A 55 20.23 -5.94 -10.18
N TYR A 56 18.96 -6.09 -10.57
CA TYR A 56 18.42 -5.65 -11.85
C TYR A 56 17.84 -4.24 -11.76
N GLY A 57 18.16 -3.40 -12.74
CA GLY A 57 17.74 -2.00 -12.81
C GLY A 57 18.94 -1.06 -12.75
N ASP A 58 19.06 -0.20 -13.75
CA ASP A 58 20.19 0.73 -13.88
C ASP A 58 20.08 1.91 -12.90
N THR A 59 18.86 2.25 -12.49
CA THR A 59 18.57 3.29 -11.49
C THR A 59 18.13 2.69 -10.18
N VAL A 60 18.22 3.48 -9.10
CA VAL A 60 17.76 3.07 -7.76
C VAL A 60 16.26 2.79 -7.77
N GLU A 61 15.48 3.60 -8.47
CA GLU A 61 14.03 3.43 -8.61
C GLU A 61 13.70 2.15 -9.38
N ALA A 62 14.42 1.86 -10.47
CA ALA A 62 14.22 0.62 -11.22
C ALA A 62 14.56 -0.60 -10.36
N ALA A 63 15.67 -0.55 -9.62
CA ALA A 63 16.08 -1.61 -8.71
C ALA A 63 15.11 -1.81 -7.54
N TYR A 64 14.47 -0.72 -7.08
CA TYR A 64 13.42 -0.76 -6.07
C TYR A 64 12.12 -1.38 -6.61
N MET A 65 11.64 -0.95 -7.77
CA MET A 65 10.43 -1.50 -8.39
C MET A 65 10.61 -2.97 -8.76
N ASN A 66 11.77 -3.34 -9.30
CA ASN A 66 12.13 -4.73 -9.56
C ASN A 66 12.23 -5.57 -8.28
N ASN A 67 12.39 -4.94 -7.11
CA ASN A 67 12.36 -5.62 -5.82
C ASN A 67 10.96 -5.99 -5.35
N LEU A 68 9.96 -5.22 -5.78
CA LEU A 68 8.55 -5.38 -5.44
C LEU A 68 7.75 -6.11 -6.54
N ASP A 69 8.42 -6.74 -7.50
CA ASP A 69 7.77 -7.54 -8.54
C ASP A 69 6.99 -8.71 -7.91
N THR A 70 5.68 -8.72 -8.15
CA THR A 70 4.70 -9.59 -7.51
C THR A 70 4.77 -11.04 -7.99
N SER A 71 5.41 -11.32 -9.13
CA SER A 71 5.55 -12.71 -9.60
C SER A 71 6.39 -13.57 -8.66
N ASN A 72 7.32 -12.94 -7.94
CA ASN A 72 8.23 -13.64 -7.02
C ASN A 72 8.09 -13.17 -5.57
N THR A 73 7.32 -12.12 -5.31
CA THR A 73 7.10 -11.56 -3.96
C THR A 73 5.72 -11.96 -3.45
N ALA A 74 5.69 -12.74 -2.38
CA ALA A 74 4.45 -13.28 -1.82
C ALA A 74 4.48 -13.26 -0.27
N SER A 75 3.42 -13.78 0.35
CA SER A 75 3.49 -14.14 1.78
C SER A 75 4.63 -15.15 2.00
N VAL A 76 5.16 -15.20 3.22
CA VAL A 76 6.26 -16.13 3.56
C VAL A 76 5.87 -17.58 3.23
N GLU A 77 4.65 -17.98 3.59
CA GLU A 77 4.13 -19.31 3.28
C GLU A 77 3.98 -19.54 1.77
N GLY A 78 3.40 -18.58 1.04
CA GLY A 78 3.23 -18.68 -0.41
C GLY A 78 4.57 -18.77 -1.16
N ALA A 79 5.57 -18.02 -0.71
CA ALA A 79 6.92 -18.07 -1.28
C ALA A 79 7.58 -19.44 -1.05
N LEU A 80 7.41 -20.05 0.12
CA LEU A 80 7.93 -21.39 0.41
C LEU A 80 7.16 -22.49 -0.33
N MET A 81 5.83 -22.35 -0.51
CA MET A 81 5.05 -23.23 -1.36
C MET A 81 5.53 -23.17 -2.82
N TYR A 82 5.84 -21.98 -3.34
CA TYR A 82 6.37 -21.81 -4.70
C TYR A 82 7.73 -22.52 -4.89
N VAL A 83 8.62 -22.45 -3.89
CA VAL A 83 9.90 -23.20 -3.91
C VAL A 83 9.66 -24.70 -4.04
N GLN A 84 8.69 -25.24 -3.31
CA GLN A 84 8.38 -26.66 -3.32
C GLN A 84 7.70 -27.08 -4.62
N ALA A 85 6.66 -26.35 -5.03
CA ALA A 85 5.82 -26.72 -6.17
C ALA A 85 6.53 -26.55 -7.52
N GLU A 86 7.28 -25.47 -7.70
CA GLU A 86 7.91 -25.16 -8.99
C GLU A 86 9.43 -25.13 -8.95
N GLY A 87 10.02 -24.82 -7.78
CA GLY A 87 11.47 -24.69 -7.67
C GLY A 87 12.21 -26.03 -7.64
N ILE A 88 11.73 -26.96 -6.82
CA ILE A 88 12.40 -28.24 -6.50
C ILE A 88 11.69 -29.44 -7.13
N ASN A 89 10.40 -29.33 -7.47
CA ASN A 89 9.64 -30.43 -8.04
C ASN A 89 10.21 -30.89 -9.39
N VAL A 90 10.84 -32.07 -9.39
CA VAL A 90 11.51 -32.65 -10.56
C VAL A 90 10.56 -32.88 -11.73
N ASN A 91 9.26 -33.09 -11.46
CA ASN A 91 8.27 -33.30 -12.52
C ASN A 91 7.92 -32.01 -13.27
N GLU A 92 8.13 -30.85 -12.65
CA GLU A 92 7.85 -29.52 -13.21
C GLU A 92 9.11 -28.83 -13.77
N GLN A 93 10.28 -29.43 -13.56
CA GLN A 93 11.56 -28.89 -13.99
C GLN A 93 11.85 -29.25 -15.45
N SER A 94 12.24 -28.25 -16.25
CA SER A 94 12.71 -28.45 -17.62
C SER A 94 14.08 -29.15 -17.69
N VAL A 95 14.91 -28.98 -16.65
CA VAL A 95 16.23 -29.62 -16.51
C VAL A 95 16.27 -30.36 -15.18
N LYS A 96 16.57 -31.66 -15.21
CA LYS A 96 16.66 -32.48 -14.00
C LYS A 96 17.86 -32.03 -13.15
N CYS A 97 17.66 -31.98 -11.83
CA CYS A 97 18.66 -31.60 -10.81
C CYS A 97 19.06 -30.11 -10.80
N GLU A 98 18.35 -29.26 -11.53
CA GLU A 98 18.52 -27.81 -11.44
C GLU A 98 17.25 -27.15 -10.90
N ARG A 99 17.40 -26.20 -9.97
CA ARG A 99 16.25 -25.43 -9.51
C ARG A 99 15.75 -24.53 -10.64
N LYS A 100 14.44 -24.44 -10.80
CA LYS A 100 13.81 -23.53 -11.79
C LYS A 100 14.37 -22.11 -11.59
N ASN A 101 14.75 -21.46 -12.69
CA ASN A 101 15.34 -20.11 -12.70
C ASN A 101 16.55 -19.92 -11.77
N ASN A 102 17.30 -20.99 -11.47
CA ASN A 102 18.45 -20.96 -10.56
C ASN A 102 18.12 -20.36 -9.17
N MET A 103 16.90 -20.56 -8.67
CA MET A 103 16.48 -20.04 -7.36
C MET A 103 17.43 -20.49 -6.23
N GLN A 104 17.97 -19.53 -5.50
CA GLN A 104 19.01 -19.76 -4.50
C GLN A 104 18.76 -19.00 -3.19
N THR A 105 18.11 -17.84 -3.27
CA THR A 105 18.02 -16.90 -2.14
C THR A 105 16.58 -16.57 -1.81
N VAL A 106 16.26 -16.58 -0.51
CA VAL A 106 15.00 -16.10 0.06
C VAL A 106 15.26 -14.75 0.70
N VAL A 107 14.59 -13.71 0.20
CA VAL A 107 14.69 -12.35 0.73
C VAL A 107 13.45 -12.04 1.51
N PHE A 108 13.61 -11.52 2.73
CA PHE A 108 12.49 -11.03 3.52
C PHE A 108 12.41 -9.52 3.42
N TYR A 109 11.19 -9.02 3.16
CA TYR A 109 10.89 -7.61 3.16
C TYR A 109 9.95 -7.28 4.31
N GLU A 110 10.32 -6.25 5.07
CA GLU A 110 9.39 -5.56 5.93
C GLU A 110 8.74 -4.43 5.14
N ILE A 111 7.45 -4.57 4.86
CA ILE A 111 6.68 -3.60 4.07
C ILE A 111 5.65 -2.97 5.00
N THR A 112 5.69 -1.64 5.11
CA THR A 112 4.63 -0.90 5.81
C THR A 112 3.59 -0.44 4.80
N ILE A 113 2.41 -1.05 4.86
CA ILE A 113 1.26 -0.63 4.07
C ILE A 113 0.63 0.57 4.78
N VAL A 114 0.70 1.72 4.12
CA VAL A 114 0.01 2.94 4.51
C VAL A 114 -1.12 3.22 3.53
N GLN A 115 -2.30 3.56 4.05
CA GLN A 115 -3.41 3.95 3.19
C GLN A 115 -3.13 5.35 2.63
N PRO A 116 -3.16 5.55 1.30
CA PRO A 116 -3.04 6.87 0.73
C PRO A 116 -4.29 7.67 1.12
N THR A 117 -4.14 8.70 1.95
CA THR A 117 -5.25 9.58 2.37
C THR A 117 -5.99 10.18 1.16
N ARG A 118 -5.28 10.43 0.06
CA ARG A 118 -5.88 10.89 -1.21
C ARG A 118 -6.79 9.86 -1.88
N CYS A 119 -6.52 8.56 -1.77
CA CYS A 119 -7.38 7.53 -2.35
C CYS A 119 -8.73 7.50 -1.62
N LEU A 120 -8.72 7.64 -0.29
CA LEU A 120 -9.95 7.76 0.49
C LEU A 120 -10.75 9.00 0.13
N ASP A 121 -10.09 10.16 0.03
CA ASP A 121 -10.73 11.44 -0.32
C ASP A 121 -11.42 11.37 -1.69
N TYR A 122 -10.78 10.74 -2.68
CA TYR A 122 -11.36 10.52 -4.01
C TYR A 122 -12.64 9.67 -3.95
N TYR A 123 -12.65 8.57 -3.18
CA TYR A 123 -13.81 7.68 -3.07
C TYR A 123 -14.85 8.12 -2.03
N GLN A 124 -14.55 9.09 -1.17
CA GLN A 124 -15.45 9.54 -0.11
C GLN A 124 -16.77 10.11 -0.64
N ASN A 125 -16.72 10.74 -1.82
CA ASN A 125 -17.89 11.33 -2.48
C ASN A 125 -18.40 10.51 -3.68
N LEU A 126 -17.73 9.43 -4.04
CA LEU A 126 -18.14 8.54 -5.11
C LEU A 126 -19.01 7.43 -4.53
N ARG A 127 -20.28 7.38 -4.92
CA ARG A 127 -21.12 6.20 -4.72
C ARG A 127 -20.82 5.23 -5.86
N PRO A 128 -20.17 4.08 -5.63
CA PRO A 128 -20.02 3.09 -6.68
C PRO A 128 -21.41 2.60 -7.07
N THR A 129 -21.73 2.65 -8.36
CA THR A 129 -22.99 2.16 -8.95
C THR A 129 -23.23 0.67 -8.69
N GLU A 130 -22.20 -0.07 -8.28
CA GLU A 130 -22.30 -1.49 -7.89
C GLU A 130 -22.93 -1.70 -6.50
N ALA A 131 -22.95 -0.68 -5.63
CA ALA A 131 -23.56 -0.78 -4.30
C ALA A 131 -25.10 -0.64 -4.32
N THR A 132 -25.71 -0.35 -5.47
CA THR A 132 -27.17 -0.29 -5.63
C THR A 132 -27.82 -1.60 -6.11
N VAL A 133 -27.03 -2.64 -6.37
CA VAL A 133 -27.55 -3.98 -6.64
C VAL A 133 -27.58 -4.74 -5.32
N ASN A 134 -28.78 -5.07 -4.82
CA ASN A 134 -29.09 -5.83 -3.59
C ASN A 134 -29.37 -5.01 -2.31
N GLN A 135 -30.24 -4.01 -2.41
CA GLN A 135 -31.17 -3.72 -1.30
C GLN A 135 -32.60 -4.00 -1.80
N GLY A 136 -32.92 -5.29 -1.90
CA GLY A 136 -34.27 -5.81 -2.07
C GLY A 136 -34.75 -6.40 -0.75
#